data_AF-A0A7J6AYA7-F1
#
_entry.id   AF-A0A7J6AYA7-F1
#
_cell.length_a   1.000
_cell.length_b   1.000
_cell.length_c   1.000
_cell.angle_alpha   90.00
_cell.angle_beta   90.00
_cell.angle_gamma   90.00
#
_symmetry.space_group_name_H-M   'P 1'
#
loop_
_entity.id
_entity.type
_entity.pdbx_description
1 polymer ?
#
loop_
_entity_poly.entity_id
_entity_poly.type
_entity_poly.pdbx_seq_one_letter_code
_entity_poly.pdbx_strand_id
1 'polypeptide(L)'
;MTSLISTTLIMCLAIAELDGSDALLCNRAKFDYGVNNYCLPDYKQLMAASNYQDECPWPNTQRYYYNLDNCFQHMVNITACSEPSLKNKIFLDLHRTYFFHCYFLKDPDVPVLLLFMLPCIIVTFVFPFLCSYITPME
;
A
#
# COMPACT_ATOMS: atom_id res chain seq x y z
N MET A 1 -18.38 -2.76 -57.55
CA MET A 1 -17.83 -1.98 -56.42
C MET A 1 -17.96 -2.73 -55.09
N THR A 2 -17.81 -4.06 -55.08
CA THR A 2 -18.05 -4.95 -53.92
C THR A 2 -16.83 -5.79 -53.53
N SER A 3 -15.73 -5.70 -54.29
CA SER A 3 -14.51 -6.50 -54.09
C SER A 3 -13.56 -5.91 -53.04
N LEU A 4 -13.39 -4.57 -53.05
CA LEU A 4 -12.51 -3.86 -52.11
C LEU A 4 -12.94 -3.95 -50.64
N ILE A 5 -14.25 -4.08 -50.38
CA ILE A 5 -14.80 -4.17 -49.01
C ILE A 5 -14.53 -5.58 -48.44
N SER A 6 -14.55 -6.59 -49.29
CA SER A 6 -14.27 -7.98 -48.88
C SER A 6 -12.79 -8.16 -48.55
N THR A 7 -11.89 -7.61 -49.37
CA THR A 7 -10.44 -7.70 -49.13
C THR A 7 -9.99 -6.91 -47.92
N THR A 8 -10.60 -5.75 -47.63
CA THR A 8 -10.31 -5.00 -46.39
C THR A 8 -10.84 -5.71 -45.15
N LEU A 9 -12.03 -6.33 -45.20
CA LEU A 9 -12.56 -7.13 -44.10
C LEU A 9 -11.69 -8.37 -43.80
N ILE A 10 -11.24 -9.07 -44.84
CA ILE A 10 -10.34 -10.24 -44.70
C ILE A 10 -8.98 -9.80 -44.15
N MET A 11 -8.44 -8.66 -44.58
CA MET A 11 -7.19 -8.12 -44.03
C MET A 11 -7.36 -7.69 -42.56
N CYS A 12 -8.49 -7.06 -42.19
CA CYS A 12 -8.78 -6.71 -40.80
C CYS A 12 -8.94 -7.94 -39.90
N LEU A 13 -9.54 -9.03 -40.39
CA LEU A 13 -9.62 -10.29 -39.64
C LEU A 13 -8.24 -10.95 -39.48
N ALA A 14 -7.40 -10.90 -40.51
CA ALA A 14 -6.02 -11.37 -40.41
C ALA A 14 -5.18 -10.51 -39.44
N ILE A 15 -5.39 -9.19 -39.38
CA ILE A 15 -4.70 -8.32 -38.40
C ILE A 15 -5.24 -8.54 -36.98
N ALA A 16 -6.53 -8.84 -36.81
CA ALA A 16 -7.11 -9.18 -35.51
C ALA A 16 -6.67 -10.56 -34.99
N GLU A 17 -6.37 -11.51 -35.88
CA GLU A 17 -5.76 -12.81 -35.53
C GLU A 17 -4.24 -12.72 -35.34
N LEU A 18 -3.60 -11.65 -35.85
CA LEU A 18 -2.18 -11.33 -35.66
C LEU A 18 -1.92 -10.37 -34.49
N ASP A 19 -2.94 -9.93 -33.76
CA ASP A 19 -2.78 -9.51 -32.36
C ASP A 19 -2.68 -10.76 -31.48
N GLY A 20 -1.79 -11.67 -31.90
CA GLY A 20 -1.03 -12.51 -31.00
C GLY A 20 -0.17 -11.57 -30.15
N SER A 21 -0.83 -10.89 -29.22
CA SER A 21 -0.21 -10.52 -27.97
C SER A 21 0.34 -11.83 -27.43
N ASP A 22 1.63 -12.06 -27.64
CA ASP A 22 2.49 -12.60 -26.60
C ASP A 22 2.36 -11.65 -25.40
N ALA A 23 1.16 -11.60 -24.80
CA ALA A 23 1.01 -11.35 -23.39
C ALA A 23 1.79 -12.49 -22.79
N LEU A 24 3.06 -12.22 -22.50
CA LEU A 24 4.02 -13.15 -21.94
C LEU A 24 3.26 -13.87 -20.82
N LEU A 25 2.84 -15.11 -21.09
CA LEU A 25 1.85 -15.76 -20.24
C LEU A 25 2.46 -15.84 -18.86
N CYS A 26 1.73 -15.37 -17.85
CA CYS A 26 2.24 -15.31 -16.48
C CYS A 26 2.83 -16.67 -16.08
N ASN A 27 4.15 -16.70 -15.87
CA ASN A 27 4.83 -17.89 -15.41
C ASN A 27 4.69 -18.01 -13.90
N ARG A 28 3.52 -18.44 -13.46
CA ARG A 28 3.17 -18.54 -12.03
C ARG A 28 4.13 -19.41 -11.24
N ALA A 29 4.57 -20.54 -11.80
CA ALA A 29 5.51 -21.43 -11.13
C ALA A 29 6.87 -20.75 -10.87
N LYS A 30 7.40 -20.03 -11.86
CA LYS A 30 8.65 -19.26 -11.71
C LYS A 30 8.48 -18.10 -10.73
N PHE A 31 7.33 -17.44 -10.76
CA PHE A 31 7.01 -16.36 -9.84
C PHE A 31 6.95 -16.86 -8.39
N ASP A 32 6.17 -17.91 -8.14
CA ASP A 32 6.02 -18.51 -6.81
C ASP A 32 7.37 -19.04 -6.31
N TYR A 33 8.16 -19.69 -7.16
CA TYR A 33 9.51 -20.11 -6.82
C TYR A 33 10.39 -18.91 -6.46
N GLY A 34 10.39 -17.86 -7.28
CA GLY A 34 11.24 -16.70 -7.10
C GLY A 34 10.93 -15.93 -5.82
N VAL A 35 9.64 -15.70 -5.55
CA VAL A 35 9.20 -15.04 -4.32
C VAL A 35 9.54 -15.87 -3.08
N ASN A 36 9.24 -17.18 -3.10
CA ASN A 36 9.45 -18.03 -1.92
C ASN A 36 10.93 -18.29 -1.61
N ASN A 37 11.80 -18.35 -2.61
CA ASN A 37 13.21 -18.71 -2.44
C ASN A 37 14.17 -17.52 -2.43
N TYR A 38 13.78 -16.36 -2.99
CA TYR A 38 14.66 -15.19 -3.03
C TYR A 38 14.11 -13.99 -2.26
N CYS A 39 12.81 -13.69 -2.37
CA CYS A 39 12.27 -12.48 -1.75
C CYS A 39 11.92 -12.67 -0.26
N LEU A 40 11.24 -13.76 0.07
CA LEU A 40 10.75 -14.00 1.43
C LEU A 40 11.83 -14.40 2.46
N PRO A 41 12.86 -15.21 2.14
CA PRO A 41 13.81 -15.67 3.15
C PRO A 41 14.52 -14.54 3.89
N ASP A 42 15.10 -13.60 3.15
CA ASP A 42 15.82 -12.45 3.72
C ASP A 42 14.88 -11.58 4.58
N TYR A 43 13.67 -11.31 4.08
CA TYR A 43 12.67 -10.55 4.84
C TYR A 43 12.31 -11.25 6.15
N LYS A 44 12.00 -12.55 6.11
CA LYS A 44 11.65 -13.34 7.30
C LYS A 44 12.80 -13.37 8.30
N GLN A 45 14.04 -13.52 7.85
CA GLN A 45 15.22 -13.49 8.71
C GLN A 45 15.37 -12.13 9.41
N LEU A 46 15.28 -11.02 8.66
CA LEU A 46 15.41 -9.67 9.20
C LEU A 46 14.28 -9.34 10.18
N MET A 47 13.05 -9.80 9.89
CA MET A 47 11.92 -9.62 10.80
C MET A 47 12.03 -10.50 12.05
N ALA A 48 12.53 -11.74 11.93
CA ALA A 48 12.76 -12.61 13.08
C ALA A 48 13.82 -12.07 14.05
N ALA A 49 14.78 -11.28 13.54
CA ALA A 49 15.76 -10.57 14.36
C ALA A 49 15.20 -9.29 15.02
N SER A 50 13.95 -8.92 14.76
CA SER A 50 13.27 -7.79 15.39
C SER A 50 12.38 -8.23 16.55
N ASN A 51 12.06 -7.32 17.47
CA ASN A 51 11.16 -7.58 18.60
C ASN A 51 9.67 -7.51 18.22
N TYR A 52 9.29 -7.98 17.02
CA TYR A 52 7.93 -7.82 16.49
C TYR A 52 6.83 -8.53 17.32
N GLN A 53 7.23 -9.45 18.19
CA GLN A 53 6.32 -10.18 19.08
C GLN A 53 5.85 -9.30 20.26
N ASP A 54 6.71 -8.40 20.73
CA ASP A 54 6.48 -7.57 21.92
C ASP A 54 6.15 -6.12 21.54
N GLU A 55 6.66 -5.64 20.41
CA GLU A 55 6.52 -4.25 19.97
C GLU A 55 6.10 -4.18 18.50
N CYS A 56 5.42 -3.09 18.11
CA CYS A 56 5.16 -2.86 16.71
C CYS A 56 6.47 -2.55 15.98
N PRO A 57 6.90 -3.36 14.99
CA PRO A 57 8.21 -3.20 14.35
C PRO A 57 8.28 -1.98 13.41
N TRP A 58 7.14 -1.37 13.11
CA TRP A 58 7.07 -0.14 12.30
C TRP A 58 7.37 1.10 13.16
N PRO A 59 8.14 2.10 12.68
CA PRO A 59 8.70 2.25 11.33
C PRO A 59 10.11 1.66 11.14
N ASN A 60 10.71 1.07 12.17
CA ASN A 60 12.11 0.63 12.16
C ASN A 60 12.41 -0.42 11.08
N THR A 61 11.43 -1.26 10.72
CA THR A 61 11.55 -2.29 9.67
C THR A 61 11.09 -1.83 8.28
N GLN A 62 10.78 -0.54 8.09
CA GLN A 62 10.29 0.00 6.82
C GLN A 62 11.22 -0.31 5.64
N ARG A 63 12.54 -0.24 5.84
CA ARG A 63 13.53 -0.57 4.81
C ARG A 63 13.41 -2.03 4.35
N TYR A 64 13.15 -2.96 5.26
CA TYR A 64 13.01 -4.38 4.94
C TYR A 64 11.77 -4.62 4.09
N TYR A 65 10.66 -3.96 4.44
CA TYR A 65 9.43 -4.00 3.66
C TYR A 65 9.61 -3.43 2.25
N TYR A 66 10.31 -2.31 2.12
CA TYR A 66 10.63 -1.71 0.82
C TYR A 66 11.49 -2.64 -0.05
N ASN A 67 12.50 -3.29 0.54
CA ASN A 67 13.33 -4.26 -0.17
C ASN A 67 12.54 -5.48 -0.65
N LEU A 68 11.63 -5.99 0.20
CA LEU A 68 10.71 -7.06 -0.19
C LEU A 68 9.82 -6.64 -1.36
N ASP A 69 9.26 -5.44 -1.31
CA ASP A 69 8.42 -4.89 -2.38
C ASP A 69 9.17 -4.81 -3.71
N ASN A 70 10.39 -4.28 -3.69
CA ASN A 70 11.24 -4.20 -4.89
C ASN A 70 11.57 -5.59 -5.45
N CYS A 71 11.87 -6.57 -4.59
CA CYS A 71 12.08 -7.94 -5.04
C CYS A 71 10.83 -8.52 -5.70
N PHE A 72 9.66 -8.24 -5.13
CA PHE A 72 8.38 -8.65 -5.68
C PHE A 72 8.12 -8.03 -7.05
N GLN A 73 8.34 -6.73 -7.21
CA GLN A 73 8.22 -6.01 -8.49
C GLN A 73 9.18 -6.58 -9.54
N HIS A 74 10.40 -6.94 -9.12
CA HIS A 74 11.34 -7.61 -10.00
C HIS A 74 10.78 -8.95 -10.50
N MET A 75 10.22 -9.78 -9.60
CA MET A 75 9.59 -11.07 -9.96
C MET A 75 8.40 -10.88 -10.89
N VAL A 76 7.54 -9.90 -10.65
CA VAL A 76 6.41 -9.55 -11.54
C VAL A 76 6.92 -9.24 -12.94
N ASN A 77 7.98 -8.43 -13.07
CA ASN A 77 8.53 -8.01 -14.36
C ASN A 77 9.11 -9.21 -15.15
N ILE A 78 9.90 -10.07 -14.49
CA ILE A 78 10.57 -11.20 -15.18
C ILE A 78 9.65 -12.40 -15.46
N THR A 79 8.44 -12.42 -14.89
CA THR A 79 7.46 -13.51 -15.08
C THR A 79 6.16 -13.06 -15.75
N ALA A 80 6.02 -11.75 -15.99
CA ALA A 80 4.81 -11.10 -16.49
C ALA A 80 3.54 -11.40 -15.66
N CYS A 81 3.70 -11.69 -14.37
CA CYS A 81 2.61 -11.97 -13.44
C CYS A 81 2.16 -10.68 -12.73
N SER A 82 1.37 -9.85 -13.40
CA SER A 82 0.91 -8.53 -12.90
C SER A 82 -0.37 -8.57 -12.06
N GLU A 83 -0.91 -9.76 -11.79
CA GLU A 83 -2.17 -9.92 -11.05
C GLU A 83 -2.01 -9.40 -9.59
N PRO A 84 -2.80 -8.39 -9.16
CA PRO A 84 -2.65 -7.81 -7.82
C PRO A 84 -2.90 -8.80 -6.67
N SER A 85 -3.74 -9.81 -6.90
CA SER A 85 -4.11 -10.83 -5.91
C SER A 85 -2.90 -11.63 -5.39
N LEU A 86 -1.90 -11.85 -6.26
CA LEU A 86 -0.66 -12.56 -5.94
C LEU A 86 0.12 -11.86 -4.83
N LYS A 87 0.29 -10.54 -4.99
CA LYS A 87 0.94 -9.69 -4.00
C LYS A 87 0.10 -9.59 -2.74
N ASN A 88 -1.18 -9.29 -2.89
CA ASN A 88 -2.06 -9.01 -1.76
C ASN A 88 -2.12 -10.18 -0.79
N LYS A 89 -2.21 -11.42 -1.28
CA LYS A 89 -2.24 -12.61 -0.41
C LYS A 89 -0.99 -12.71 0.46
N ILE A 90 0.19 -12.58 -0.16
CA ILE A 90 1.47 -12.74 0.53
C ILE A 90 1.70 -11.62 1.54
N PHE A 91 1.47 -10.37 1.14
CA PHE A 91 1.66 -9.23 2.02
C PHE A 91 0.68 -9.25 3.20
N LEU A 92 -0.56 -9.68 2.97
CA LEU A 92 -1.55 -9.81 4.02
C LEU A 92 -1.17 -10.89 5.05
N ASP A 93 -0.60 -12.01 4.62
CA ASP A 93 -0.06 -13.02 5.53
C ASP A 93 1.16 -12.50 6.33
N LEU A 94 2.02 -11.69 5.71
CA LEU A 94 3.12 -11.03 6.42
C LEU A 94 2.62 -10.01 7.44
N HIS A 95 1.61 -9.21 7.11
CA HIS A 95 0.97 -8.29 8.05
C HIS A 95 0.35 -9.02 9.24
N ARG A 96 -0.35 -10.13 9.00
CA ARG A 96 -0.89 -10.98 10.07
C ARG A 96 0.17 -11.63 10.93
N THR A 97 1.35 -11.90 10.39
CA THR A 97 2.44 -12.56 11.14
C THR A 97 3.24 -11.56 11.97
N TYR A 98 3.67 -10.46 11.35
CA TYR A 98 4.66 -9.55 11.95
C TYR A 98 4.07 -8.24 12.50
N PHE A 99 2.85 -7.89 12.10
CA PHE A 99 2.22 -6.61 12.44
C PHE A 99 0.89 -6.79 13.17
N PHE A 100 0.61 -7.99 13.69
CA PHE A 100 -0.67 -8.30 14.35
C PHE A 100 -0.96 -7.38 15.55
N HIS A 101 0.07 -7.05 16.33
CA HIS A 101 -0.03 -6.20 17.52
C HIS A 101 0.09 -4.69 17.21
N CYS A 102 0.25 -4.31 15.94
CA CYS A 102 0.33 -2.90 15.57
C CYS A 102 -1.06 -2.27 15.60
N TYR A 103 -1.27 -1.38 16.56
CA TYR A 103 -2.46 -0.53 16.58
C TYR A 103 -2.41 0.48 15.43
N PHE A 104 -3.54 0.66 14.75
CA PHE A 104 -3.71 1.79 13.85
C PHE A 104 -3.64 3.08 14.70
N LEU A 105 -2.86 4.06 14.23
CA LEU A 105 -2.95 5.44 14.70
C LEU A 105 -4.36 5.93 14.36
N LYS A 106 -5.28 5.75 15.30
CA LYS A 106 -6.64 6.27 15.26
C LYS A 106 -6.62 7.61 15.98
N ASP A 107 -7.33 8.58 15.42
CA ASP A 107 -7.60 9.81 16.13
C ASP A 107 -8.20 9.49 17.52
N PRO A 108 -7.84 10.29 18.55
CA PRO A 108 -8.43 10.11 19.88
C PRO A 108 -9.95 10.23 19.78
N ASP A 109 -10.67 9.47 20.61
CA ASP A 109 -12.13 9.53 20.60
C ASP A 109 -12.61 10.97 20.84
N VAL A 110 -13.77 11.33 20.25
CA VAL A 110 -14.33 12.68 20.27
C VAL A 110 -14.34 13.34 21.66
N PRO A 111 -14.64 12.64 22.78
CA PRO A 111 -14.58 13.25 24.10
C PRO A 111 -13.17 13.73 24.50
N VAL A 112 -12.13 12.96 24.17
CA VAL A 112 -10.73 13.33 24.43
C VAL A 112 -10.33 14.51 23.54
N LEU A 113 -10.73 14.47 22.27
CA LEU A 113 -10.48 15.59 21.35
C LEU A 113 -11.15 16.89 21.85
N LEU A 114 -12.41 16.82 22.29
CA LEU A 114 -13.13 17.96 22.85
C LEU A 114 -12.49 18.48 24.14
N LEU A 115 -11.99 17.59 25.00
CA LEU A 115 -11.29 17.98 26.22
C LEU A 115 -10.07 18.88 25.94
N PHE A 116 -9.36 18.64 24.84
CA PHE A 116 -8.23 19.49 24.43
C PHE A 116 -8.66 20.74 23.67
N MET A 117 -9.71 20.66 22.84
CA MET A 117 -10.14 21.76 21.99
C MET A 117 -10.96 22.83 22.73
N LEU A 118 -11.88 22.42 23.61
CA LEU A 118 -12.81 23.34 24.27
C LEU A 118 -12.12 24.39 25.16
N PRO A 119 -11.09 24.07 25.96
CA PRO A 119 -10.40 25.08 26.77
C PRO A 119 -9.76 26.16 25.90
N CYS A 120 -9.13 25.78 24.79
CA CYS A 120 -8.54 26.73 23.85
C CYS A 120 -9.60 27.69 23.31
N ILE A 121 -10.73 27.15 22.86
CA ILE A 121 -11.86 27.95 22.36
C ILE A 121 -12.37 28.90 23.45
N ILE A 122 -12.66 28.39 24.65
CA ILE A 122 -13.18 29.18 25.77
C ILE A 122 -12.22 30.31 26.12
N VAL A 123 -10.92 30.03 26.24
CA VAL A 123 -9.91 31.06 26.55
C VAL A 123 -9.88 32.12 25.46
N THR A 124 -9.86 31.73 24.18
CA THR A 124 -9.87 32.68 23.06
C THR A 124 -11.11 33.59 23.10
N PHE A 125 -12.27 33.05 23.44
CA PHE A 125 -13.49 33.85 23.54
C PHE A 125 -13.53 34.73 24.79
N VAL A 126 -13.16 34.21 25.96
CA VAL A 126 -13.33 34.89 27.26
C VAL A 126 -12.23 35.91 27.52
N PHE A 127 -11.00 35.64 27.08
CA PHE A 127 -9.83 36.48 27.39
C PHE A 127 -9.97 37.94 26.90
N PRO A 128 -10.45 38.24 25.68
CA PRO A 128 -10.69 39.61 25.24
C PRO A 128 -11.72 40.37 26.08
N PHE A 129 -12.78 39.69 26.54
CA PHE A 129 -13.79 40.31 27.42
C PHE A 129 -13.24 40.58 28.82
N LEU A 130 -12.39 39.68 29.34
CA LEU A 130 -11.68 39.94 30.60
C LEU A 130 -10.71 41.11 30.43
N CYS A 131 -9.94 41.17 29.34
CA CYS A 131 -9.05 42.28 29.07
C CYS A 131 -9.82 43.61 29.00
N SER A 132 -10.92 43.69 28.25
CA SER A 132 -11.70 44.93 28.15
C SER A 132 -12.36 45.36 29.46
N TYR A 133 -12.67 44.40 30.34
CA TYR A 133 -13.18 44.70 31.69
C TYR A 133 -12.08 45.19 32.65
N ILE A 134 -10.87 44.63 32.56
CA ILE A 134 -9.77 44.90 33.49
C ILE A 134 -8.93 46.11 33.06
N THR A 135 -8.85 46.43 31.76
CA THR A 135 -8.29 47.68 31.26
C THR A 135 -9.42 48.66 30.98
N PRO A 136 -9.89 49.43 31.98
CA PRO A 136 -10.79 50.54 31.69
C PRO A 136 -10.08 51.46 30.71
N MET A 137 -10.74 51.75 29.59
CA MET A 137 -10.27 52.72 28.61
C MET A 137 -10.07 54.06 29.35
N GLU A 138 -8.83 54.51 29.47
CA GLU A 138 -8.49 55.89 29.83
C GLU A 138 -8.57 56.79 28.59
#